data_AF-A0A1Y6ETY8-F1
#
_entry.id   AF-A0A1Y6ETY8-F1
#
_cell.length_a   1.000
_cell.length_b   1.000
_cell.length_c   1.000
_cell.angle_alpha   90.00
_cell.angle_beta   90.00
_cell.angle_gamma   90.00
#
_symmetry.space_group_name_H-M   'P 1'
#
loop_
_entity.id
_entity.type
_entity.pdbx_description
1 polymer ?
#
loop_
_entity_poly.entity_id
_entity_poly.type
_entity_poly.pdbx_seq_one_letter_code
_entity_poly.pdbx_strand_id
1 'polypeptide(L)'
;MFNLYFSKLKELLSLIEKDENENLKIAAEKVAKCIQKDGIVHVFGCGHSHMLGEELFYRAGGLVPINPILIEDLMLHKGAVRSSQLEKENDFAEQFMINVKIQPQDVVIVASTSGRNPVPIDVAEIAKDKGAFVISVTSYVYTKTVKSRHKSGKYLYHTADLSIDNHIKVGDALMEHESLGVNFGSGSTVIGTAIVNGIMVEAIRIMIENNFEPPIFKSGNADGAEEHNRDLINKYKGRIPMLEK
;
A
#
# COMPACT_ATOMS: atom_id res chain seq x y z
N MET A 1 23.74 -18.28 2.32
CA MET A 1 22.42 -17.88 2.88
C MET A 1 21.75 -16.77 2.07
N PHE A 2 22.41 -15.66 1.72
CA PHE A 2 21.77 -14.58 0.94
C PHE A 2 21.23 -15.04 -0.43
N ASN A 3 21.93 -15.94 -1.13
CA ASN A 3 21.43 -16.55 -2.38
C ASN A 3 20.10 -17.30 -2.20
N LEU A 4 19.93 -18.02 -1.09
CA LEU A 4 18.69 -18.72 -0.79
C LEU A 4 17.57 -17.74 -0.47
N TYR A 5 17.85 -16.68 0.29
CA TYR A 5 16.89 -15.60 0.54
C TYR A 5 16.42 -14.95 -0.78
N PHE A 6 17.35 -14.63 -1.70
CA PHE A 6 17.00 -14.10 -3.02
C PHE A 6 16.21 -15.10 -3.87
N SER A 7 16.50 -16.39 -3.79
CA SER A 7 15.67 -17.43 -4.42
C SER A 7 14.24 -17.41 -3.89
N LYS A 8 14.05 -17.29 -2.57
CA LYS A 8 12.73 -17.21 -1.94
C LYS A 8 11.94 -15.97 -2.34
N LEU A 9 12.60 -14.81 -2.48
CA LEU A 9 11.96 -13.61 -3.02
C LEU A 9 11.52 -13.80 -4.48
N LYS A 10 12.36 -14.42 -5.31
CA LYS A 10 12.01 -14.72 -6.71
C LYS A 10 10.83 -15.69 -6.80
N GLU A 11 10.84 -16.74 -5.98
CA GLU A 11 9.72 -17.69 -5.88
C GLU A 11 8.40 -16.97 -5.54
N LEU A 12 8.43 -16.04 -4.57
CA LEU A 12 7.25 -15.25 -4.22
C LEU A 12 6.79 -14.33 -5.35
N LEU A 13 7.71 -13.65 -6.04
CA LEU A 13 7.36 -12.82 -7.20
C LEU A 13 6.75 -13.65 -8.33
N SER A 14 7.28 -14.84 -8.61
CA SER A 14 6.70 -15.75 -9.61
C SER A 14 5.31 -16.26 -9.21
N LEU A 15 5.05 -16.44 -7.92
CA LEU A 15 3.71 -16.79 -7.43
C LEU A 15 2.73 -15.63 -7.66
N ILE A 16 3.13 -14.40 -7.32
CA ILE A 16 2.31 -13.20 -7.53
C ILE A 16 2.00 -12.99 -9.00
N GLU A 17 3.00 -13.09 -9.87
CA GLU A 17 2.81 -12.97 -11.32
C GLU A 17 1.83 -14.01 -11.87
N LYS A 18 1.84 -15.22 -11.31
CA LYS A 18 0.99 -16.31 -11.76
C LYS A 18 -0.43 -16.23 -11.19
N ASP A 19 -0.55 -16.06 -9.87
CA ASP A 19 -1.79 -16.27 -9.14
C ASP A 19 -2.58 -14.95 -8.93
N GLU A 20 -1.89 -13.80 -8.93
CA GLU A 20 -2.50 -12.48 -8.69
C GLU A 20 -2.57 -11.60 -9.96
N ASN A 21 -2.22 -12.13 -11.15
CA ASN A 21 -2.16 -11.37 -12.41
C ASN A 21 -3.45 -10.58 -12.71
N GLU A 22 -4.60 -11.25 -12.66
CA GLU A 22 -5.89 -10.61 -12.97
C GLU A 22 -6.26 -9.57 -11.91
N ASN A 23 -5.96 -9.83 -10.63
CA ASN A 23 -6.17 -8.84 -9.57
C ASN A 23 -5.26 -7.62 -9.76
N LEU A 24 -3.99 -7.82 -10.16
CA LEU A 24 -3.05 -6.73 -10.44
C LEU A 24 -3.53 -5.86 -11.62
N LYS A 25 -4.06 -6.47 -12.68
CA LYS A 25 -4.67 -5.74 -13.81
C LYS A 25 -5.89 -4.94 -13.37
N ILE A 26 -6.81 -5.53 -12.60
CA ILE A 26 -7.99 -4.82 -12.07
C ILE A 26 -7.55 -3.65 -11.17
N ALA A 27 -6.55 -3.86 -10.31
CA ALA A 27 -6.00 -2.80 -9.48
C ALA A 27 -5.43 -1.66 -10.33
N ALA A 28 -4.65 -1.99 -11.36
CA ALA A 28 -4.07 -1.01 -12.27
C ALA A 28 -5.12 -0.22 -13.05
N GLU A 29 -6.18 -0.88 -13.54
CA GLU A 29 -7.31 -0.22 -14.20
C GLU A 29 -8.03 0.77 -13.27
N LYS A 30 -8.21 0.40 -11.99
CA LYS A 30 -8.82 1.27 -10.98
C LYS A 30 -7.96 2.49 -10.69
N VAL A 31 -6.64 2.30 -10.56
CA VAL A 31 -5.69 3.39 -10.39
C VAL A 31 -5.66 4.31 -11.61
N ALA A 32 -5.59 3.76 -12.82
CA ALA A 32 -5.63 4.54 -14.05
C ALA A 32 -6.92 5.37 -14.13
N LYS A 33 -8.08 4.74 -13.91
CA LYS A 33 -9.37 5.43 -13.92
C LYS A 33 -9.51 6.49 -12.84
N CYS A 34 -8.95 6.26 -11.65
CA CYS A 34 -8.87 7.24 -10.56
C CYS A 34 -8.14 8.49 -11.06
N ILE A 35 -6.93 8.32 -11.59
CA ILE A 35 -6.07 9.44 -12.01
C ILE A 35 -6.65 10.17 -13.23
N GLN A 36 -7.19 9.44 -14.21
CA GLN A 36 -7.85 10.04 -15.38
C GLN A 36 -9.10 10.86 -15.02
N LYS A 37 -9.64 10.68 -13.81
CA LYS A 37 -10.76 11.45 -13.24
C LYS A 37 -10.31 12.46 -12.19
N ASP A 38 -9.03 12.84 -12.19
CA ASP A 38 -8.42 13.74 -11.21
C ASP A 38 -8.61 13.28 -9.75
N GLY A 39 -8.70 11.97 -9.54
CA GLY A 39 -8.71 11.32 -8.22
C GLY A 39 -7.31 11.12 -7.65
N ILE A 40 -7.27 10.79 -6.35
CA ILE A 40 -6.04 10.52 -5.60
C ILE A 40 -5.96 9.05 -5.21
N VAL A 41 -4.77 8.48 -5.29
CA VAL A 41 -4.47 7.17 -4.70
C VAL A 41 -3.95 7.39 -3.28
N HIS A 42 -4.77 7.07 -2.29
CA HIS A 42 -4.35 7.08 -0.90
C HIS A 42 -3.69 5.75 -0.52
N VAL A 43 -2.65 5.79 0.30
CA VAL A 43 -1.94 4.56 0.72
C VAL A 43 -1.75 4.56 2.23
N PHE A 44 -2.18 3.49 2.89
CA PHE A 44 -2.08 3.34 4.34
C PHE A 44 -1.47 1.99 4.73
N GLY A 45 -0.67 1.99 5.79
CA GLY A 45 -0.21 0.78 6.46
C GLY A 45 0.33 1.10 7.85
N CYS A 46 0.21 0.15 8.77
CA CYS A 46 0.77 0.26 10.12
C CYS A 46 2.15 -0.42 10.19
N GLY A 47 3.00 -0.01 11.15
CA GLY A 47 4.32 -0.61 11.32
C GLY A 47 5.12 -0.55 10.02
N HIS A 48 5.81 -1.62 9.61
CA HIS A 48 6.58 -1.64 8.36
C HIS A 48 5.72 -1.44 7.08
N SER A 49 4.42 -1.74 7.12
CA SER A 49 3.56 -1.59 5.94
C SER A 49 3.35 -0.13 5.52
N HIS A 50 3.62 0.86 6.39
CA HIS A 50 3.57 2.28 6.00
C HIS A 50 4.56 2.62 4.87
N MET A 51 5.67 1.87 4.78
CA MET A 51 6.72 2.09 3.78
C MET A 51 6.21 1.90 2.35
N LEU A 52 5.09 1.20 2.13
CA LEU A 52 4.47 1.11 0.79
C LEU A 52 3.90 2.46 0.35
N GLY A 53 3.40 3.27 1.29
CA GLY A 53 2.96 4.63 1.00
C GLY A 53 4.14 5.55 0.71
N GLU A 54 5.20 5.45 1.52
CA GLU A 54 6.45 6.20 1.29
C GLU A 54 7.10 5.82 -0.04
N GLU A 55 7.13 4.53 -0.37
CA GLU A 55 7.70 4.00 -1.61
C GLU A 55 7.05 4.60 -2.84
N LEU A 56 5.74 4.85 -2.83
CA LEU A 56 5.04 5.41 -3.98
C LEU A 56 5.06 6.95 -4.02
N PHE A 57 5.33 7.59 -2.90
CA PHE A 57 5.15 9.04 -2.75
C PHE A 57 6.41 9.84 -3.11
N TYR A 58 6.19 10.94 -3.84
CA TYR A 58 7.19 11.99 -4.07
C TYR A 58 8.59 11.48 -4.47
N ARG A 59 8.64 10.72 -5.56
CA ARG A 59 9.91 10.17 -6.10
C ARG A 59 9.96 10.25 -7.61
N ALA A 60 11.19 10.23 -8.15
CA ALA A 60 11.42 10.18 -9.59
C ALA A 60 10.76 8.95 -10.22
N GLY A 61 10.06 9.14 -11.34
CA GLY A 61 9.32 8.08 -12.03
C GLY A 61 8.01 7.68 -11.35
N GLY A 62 7.70 8.25 -10.18
CA GLY A 62 6.45 8.02 -9.46
C GLY A 62 5.31 8.89 -9.97
N LEU A 63 4.08 8.37 -9.88
CA LEU A 63 2.87 9.14 -10.10
C LEU A 63 2.75 10.24 -9.03
N VAL A 64 2.38 11.45 -9.43
CA VAL A 64 2.16 12.58 -8.53
C VAL A 64 0.90 12.44 -7.65
N PRO A 65 -0.26 11.93 -8.13
CA PRO A 65 -1.49 11.86 -7.33
C PRO A 65 -1.49 10.70 -6.31
N ILE A 66 -0.39 10.55 -5.57
CA ILE A 66 -0.25 9.60 -4.47
C ILE A 66 -0.28 10.37 -3.15
N ASN A 67 -1.11 9.95 -2.20
CA ASN A 67 -1.19 10.55 -0.87
C ASN A 67 -1.03 9.48 0.21
N PRO A 68 0.17 9.31 0.80
CA PRO A 68 0.32 8.40 1.91
C PRO A 68 -0.39 8.96 3.16
N ILE A 69 -1.13 8.10 3.84
CA ILE A 69 -1.76 8.41 5.13
C ILE A 69 -0.74 8.02 6.21
N LEU A 70 0.14 8.95 6.55
CA LEU A 70 1.21 8.74 7.52
C LEU A 70 0.77 9.17 8.92
N ILE A 71 0.54 8.18 9.79
CA ILE A 71 0.20 8.41 11.20
C ILE A 71 1.41 8.02 12.03
N GLU A 72 2.16 9.02 12.53
CA GLU A 72 3.44 8.80 13.19
C GLU A 72 3.37 7.80 14.36
N ASP A 73 2.26 7.84 15.11
CA ASP A 73 2.00 6.94 16.24
C ASP A 73 1.88 5.46 15.82
N LEU A 74 1.52 5.20 14.56
CA LEU A 74 1.47 3.87 13.96
C LEU A 74 2.75 3.53 13.19
N MET A 75 3.71 4.46 13.09
CA MET A 75 5.05 4.25 12.53
C MET A 75 6.05 3.84 13.63
N LEU A 76 7.26 3.47 13.22
CA LEU A 76 8.23 2.85 14.13
C LEU A 76 9.09 3.87 14.89
N HIS A 77 9.24 5.09 14.36
CA HIS A 77 10.19 6.08 14.88
C HIS A 77 9.74 6.75 16.20
N LYS A 78 8.43 6.78 16.51
CA LYS A 78 7.92 7.22 17.84
C LYS A 78 7.82 6.07 18.85
N GLY A 79 8.14 4.85 18.44
CA GLY A 79 8.17 3.66 19.28
C GLY A 79 7.48 2.46 18.62
N ALA A 80 8.27 1.48 18.18
CA ALA A 80 7.76 0.28 17.52
C ALA A 80 6.76 -0.54 18.37
N VAL A 81 6.98 -0.60 19.70
CA VAL A 81 6.05 -1.27 20.63
C VAL A 81 4.74 -0.50 20.77
N ARG A 82 4.81 0.84 20.82
CA ARG A 82 3.64 1.73 20.85
C ARG A 82 2.81 1.56 19.59
N SER A 83 3.42 1.63 18.41
CA SER A 83 2.75 1.34 17.13
C SER A 83 2.04 -0.01 17.14
N SER A 84 2.71 -1.06 17.63
CA SER A 84 2.12 -2.40 17.74
C SER A 84 0.98 -2.51 18.77
N GLN A 85 0.90 -1.61 19.75
CA GLN A 85 -0.22 -1.53 20.70
C GLN A 85 -1.40 -0.80 20.07
N LEU A 86 -1.15 0.37 19.51
CA LEU A 86 -2.17 1.21 18.87
C LEU A 86 -2.80 0.52 17.64
N GLU A 87 -2.03 -0.22 16.85
CA GLU A 87 -2.56 -1.00 15.72
C GLU A 87 -3.69 -1.97 16.16
N LYS A 88 -3.66 -2.43 17.42
CA LYS A 88 -4.63 -3.38 18.00
C LYS A 88 -5.86 -2.70 18.61
N GLU A 89 -5.90 -1.38 18.66
CA GLU A 89 -7.03 -0.63 19.23
C GLU A 89 -8.13 -0.52 18.18
N ASN A 90 -9.33 -1.02 18.51
CA ASN A 90 -10.51 -0.82 17.67
C ASN A 90 -10.89 0.66 17.70
N ASP A 91 -11.42 1.17 16.57
CA ASP A 91 -11.93 2.54 16.44
C ASP A 91 -10.85 3.63 16.49
N PHE A 92 -9.57 3.26 16.65
CA PHE A 92 -8.45 4.21 16.61
C PHE A 92 -8.37 4.92 15.25
N ALA A 93 -8.74 4.25 14.15
CA ALA A 93 -8.70 4.85 12.82
C ALA A 93 -9.66 6.04 12.65
N GLU A 94 -10.77 6.08 13.39
CA GLU A 94 -11.74 7.18 13.32
C GLU A 94 -11.11 8.52 13.66
N GLN A 95 -10.16 8.53 14.60
CA GLN A 95 -9.48 9.73 15.10
C GLN A 95 -8.73 10.49 14.01
N PHE A 96 -8.14 9.77 13.05
CA PHE A 96 -7.37 10.40 11.97
C PHE A 96 -8.09 10.37 10.63
N MET A 97 -8.92 9.34 10.36
CA MET A 97 -9.61 9.21 9.08
C MET A 97 -10.62 10.34 8.86
N ILE A 98 -11.14 10.98 9.92
CA ILE A 98 -11.99 12.18 9.79
C ILE A 98 -11.31 13.31 9.00
N ASN A 99 -9.98 13.43 9.08
CA ASN A 99 -9.20 14.46 8.40
C ASN A 99 -8.77 14.06 6.98
N VAL A 100 -8.94 12.79 6.59
CA VAL A 100 -8.59 12.30 5.25
C VAL A 100 -9.73 12.60 4.28
N LYS A 101 -9.47 13.48 3.31
CA LYS A 101 -10.42 13.92 2.28
C LYS A 101 -10.51 12.93 1.11
N ILE A 102 -11.21 11.83 1.35
CA ILE A 102 -11.52 10.81 0.34
C ILE A 102 -12.76 11.24 -0.47
N GLN A 103 -12.70 11.03 -1.79
CA GLN A 103 -13.77 11.27 -2.74
C GLN A 103 -14.14 9.99 -3.53
N PRO A 104 -15.33 9.90 -4.15
CA PRO A 104 -15.80 8.68 -4.80
C PRO A 104 -14.96 8.17 -5.98
N GLN A 105 -14.15 9.03 -6.62
CA GLN A 105 -13.24 8.64 -7.69
C GLN A 105 -11.88 8.16 -7.19
N ASP A 106 -11.59 8.32 -5.90
CA ASP A 106 -10.30 7.96 -5.31
C ASP A 106 -10.15 6.44 -5.15
N VAL A 107 -8.91 6.01 -5.03
CA VAL A 107 -8.54 4.64 -4.67
C VAL A 107 -7.81 4.68 -3.33
N VAL A 108 -8.09 3.72 -2.45
CA VAL A 108 -7.34 3.56 -1.20
C VAL A 108 -6.68 2.19 -1.17
N ILE A 109 -5.35 2.19 -1.11
CA ILE A 109 -4.54 0.98 -0.91
C ILE A 109 -4.26 0.84 0.58
N VAL A 110 -4.67 -0.29 1.17
CA VAL A 110 -4.42 -0.62 2.58
C VAL A 110 -3.54 -1.85 2.68
N ALA A 111 -2.36 -1.68 3.28
CA ALA A 111 -1.39 -2.75 3.45
C ALA A 111 -1.33 -3.24 4.91
N SER A 112 -1.50 -4.55 5.10
CA SER A 112 -1.22 -5.24 6.36
C SER A 112 -0.99 -6.71 6.08
N THR A 113 0.25 -7.19 6.26
CA THR A 113 0.61 -8.58 5.97
C THR A 113 -0.28 -9.57 6.71
N SER A 114 -0.56 -9.33 8.00
CA SER A 114 -1.42 -10.24 8.77
C SER A 114 -2.91 -10.01 8.55
N GLY A 115 -3.31 -8.79 8.15
CA GLY A 115 -4.70 -8.42 7.88
C GLY A 115 -5.67 -8.63 9.06
N ARG A 116 -5.19 -8.76 10.30
CA ARG A 116 -6.02 -9.19 11.46
C ARG A 116 -6.26 -8.11 12.52
N ASN A 117 -5.46 -7.05 12.51
CA ASN A 117 -5.53 -6.02 13.54
C ASN A 117 -6.59 -4.97 13.17
N PRO A 118 -7.22 -4.31 14.15
CA PRO A 118 -8.35 -3.44 13.88
C PRO A 118 -8.04 -2.23 13.01
N VAL A 119 -6.91 -1.54 13.23
CA VAL A 119 -6.66 -0.26 12.55
C VAL A 119 -6.65 -0.37 11.01
N PRO A 120 -5.92 -1.29 10.36
CA PRO A 120 -6.02 -1.46 8.91
C PRO A 120 -7.44 -1.81 8.43
N ILE A 121 -8.19 -2.58 9.22
CA ILE A 121 -9.55 -3.01 8.89
C ILE A 121 -10.49 -1.80 8.94
N ASP A 122 -10.42 -1.00 10.00
CA ASP A 122 -11.21 0.23 10.17
C ASP A 122 -10.90 1.25 9.07
N VAL A 123 -9.62 1.43 8.69
CA VAL A 123 -9.25 2.31 7.57
C VAL A 123 -9.90 1.87 6.26
N ALA A 124 -9.90 0.57 5.97
CA ALA A 124 -10.53 0.03 4.78
C ALA A 124 -12.06 0.23 4.79
N GLU A 125 -12.72 -0.04 5.92
CA GLU A 125 -14.18 0.18 6.05
C GLU A 125 -14.54 1.66 5.91
N ILE A 126 -13.84 2.55 6.62
CA ILE A 126 -14.09 4.00 6.56
C ILE A 126 -13.83 4.57 5.15
N ALA A 127 -12.78 4.09 4.46
CA ALA A 127 -12.49 4.51 3.08
C ALA A 127 -13.61 4.12 2.12
N LYS A 128 -14.15 2.90 2.28
CA LYS A 128 -15.27 2.39 1.48
C LYS A 128 -16.57 3.14 1.78
N ASP A 129 -16.84 3.46 3.04
CA ASP A 129 -18.00 4.26 3.45
C ASP A 129 -17.93 5.69 2.90
N LYS A 130 -16.72 6.22 2.69
CA LYS A 130 -16.48 7.49 1.98
C LYS A 130 -16.57 7.39 0.45
N GLY A 131 -16.80 6.19 -0.08
CA GLY A 131 -17.09 5.93 -1.50
C GLY A 131 -15.88 5.59 -2.37
N ALA A 132 -14.67 5.47 -1.81
CA ALA A 132 -13.50 5.09 -2.59
C ALA A 132 -13.48 3.58 -2.90
N PHE A 133 -12.77 3.22 -3.96
CA PHE A 133 -12.46 1.82 -4.24
C PHE A 133 -11.27 1.37 -3.40
N VAL A 134 -11.46 0.34 -2.58
CA VAL A 134 -10.44 -0.12 -1.64
C VAL A 134 -9.72 -1.35 -2.16
N ILE A 135 -8.39 -1.26 -2.23
CA ILE A 135 -7.48 -2.35 -2.56
C ILE A 135 -6.74 -2.74 -1.29
N SER A 136 -6.73 -4.01 -0.92
CA SER A 136 -5.85 -4.51 0.15
C SER A 136 -4.63 -5.25 -0.39
N VAL A 137 -3.50 -5.10 0.31
CA VAL A 137 -2.31 -5.95 0.14
C VAL A 137 -2.06 -6.69 1.45
N THR A 138 -2.30 -8.00 1.46
CA THR A 138 -2.31 -8.82 2.67
C THR A 138 -1.88 -10.26 2.37
N SER A 139 -1.72 -11.11 3.39
CA SER A 139 -1.48 -12.54 3.20
C SER A 139 -2.72 -13.36 3.58
N TYR A 140 -3.26 -14.14 2.64
CA TYR A 140 -4.40 -15.03 2.95
C TYR A 140 -4.01 -16.21 3.83
N VAL A 141 -2.72 -16.54 3.93
CA VAL A 141 -2.26 -17.62 4.81
C VAL A 141 -2.56 -17.28 6.27
N TYR A 142 -2.43 -16.01 6.67
CA TYR A 142 -2.68 -15.59 8.05
C TYR A 142 -4.13 -15.80 8.49
N THR A 143 -5.09 -15.64 7.57
CA THR A 143 -6.53 -15.70 7.89
C THR A 143 -6.98 -17.11 8.25
N LYS A 144 -6.24 -18.12 7.77
CA LYS A 144 -6.44 -19.54 8.06
C LYS A 144 -5.78 -19.99 9.36
N THR A 145 -4.79 -19.26 9.86
CA THR A 145 -3.93 -19.70 10.97
C THR A 145 -4.09 -18.90 12.25
N VAL A 146 -4.55 -17.64 12.18
CA VAL A 146 -4.70 -16.77 13.34
C VAL A 146 -6.05 -16.06 13.34
N LYS A 147 -6.69 -15.95 14.51
CA LYS A 147 -8.00 -15.28 14.66
C LYS A 147 -7.91 -13.77 14.45
N SER A 148 -8.94 -13.15 13.87
CA SER A 148 -9.06 -11.68 13.86
C SER A 148 -9.04 -11.09 15.28
N ARG A 149 -8.51 -9.86 15.40
CA ARG A 149 -8.56 -9.04 16.62
C ARG A 149 -9.57 -7.88 16.51
N HIS A 150 -10.14 -7.67 15.33
CA HIS A 150 -11.19 -6.67 15.12
C HIS A 150 -12.50 -7.13 15.74
N LYS A 151 -13.25 -6.20 16.32
CA LYS A 151 -14.52 -6.45 17.02
C LYS A 151 -15.59 -7.12 16.13
N SER A 152 -15.53 -6.94 14.81
CA SER A 152 -16.42 -7.60 13.85
C SER A 152 -16.02 -9.05 13.51
N GLY A 153 -14.81 -9.46 13.88
CA GLY A 153 -14.22 -10.74 13.48
C GLY A 153 -13.72 -10.78 12.03
N LYS A 154 -13.85 -9.69 11.25
CA LYS A 154 -13.35 -9.60 9.86
C LYS A 154 -11.83 -9.55 9.79
N TYR A 155 -11.29 -9.82 8.62
CA TYR A 155 -9.91 -9.57 8.25
C TYR A 155 -9.90 -8.49 7.17
N LEU A 156 -8.74 -7.89 6.90
CA LEU A 156 -8.59 -6.81 5.93
C LEU A 156 -9.13 -7.18 4.52
N TYR A 157 -8.91 -8.41 4.07
CA TYR A 157 -9.41 -8.84 2.76
C TYR A 157 -10.94 -8.92 2.67
N HIS A 158 -11.65 -9.00 3.81
CA HIS A 158 -13.11 -8.96 3.85
C HIS A 158 -13.67 -7.54 3.70
N THR A 159 -12.86 -6.51 3.92
CA THR A 159 -13.32 -5.11 3.94
C THR A 159 -12.92 -4.33 2.69
N ALA A 160 -11.99 -4.86 1.89
CA ALA A 160 -11.60 -4.29 0.61
C ALA A 160 -12.54 -4.73 -0.54
N ASP A 161 -12.58 -3.95 -1.62
CA ASP A 161 -13.26 -4.32 -2.88
C ASP A 161 -12.43 -5.28 -3.72
N LEU A 162 -11.10 -5.15 -3.62
CA LEU A 162 -10.12 -6.02 -4.25
C LEU A 162 -9.01 -6.32 -3.26
N SER A 163 -8.55 -7.56 -3.22
CA SER A 163 -7.47 -7.97 -2.32
C SER A 163 -6.41 -8.70 -3.13
N ILE A 164 -5.16 -8.31 -2.91
CA ILE A 164 -3.98 -8.89 -3.54
C ILE A 164 -3.23 -9.69 -2.47
N ASP A 165 -3.09 -11.00 -2.69
CA ASP A 165 -2.31 -11.86 -1.81
C ASP A 165 -0.80 -11.62 -2.04
N ASN A 166 -0.08 -11.27 -0.98
CA ASN A 166 1.38 -11.13 -1.05
C ASN A 166 2.11 -12.48 -0.81
N HIS A 167 1.36 -13.54 -0.51
CA HIS A 167 1.83 -14.91 -0.27
C HIS A 167 2.85 -15.07 0.86
N ILE A 168 3.05 -14.04 1.68
CA ILE A 168 3.97 -14.10 2.82
C ILE A 168 3.43 -15.08 3.86
N LYS A 169 4.26 -16.03 4.27
CA LYS A 169 3.88 -17.02 5.29
C LYS A 169 3.81 -16.38 6.67
N VAL A 170 3.13 -17.08 7.59
CA VAL A 170 3.04 -16.69 8.99
C VAL A 170 4.43 -16.46 9.58
N GLY A 171 4.61 -15.30 10.20
CA GLY A 171 5.87 -14.85 10.80
C GLY A 171 6.64 -13.83 9.95
N ASP A 172 6.29 -13.65 8.67
CA ASP A 172 7.05 -12.81 7.72
C ASP A 172 8.56 -13.09 7.81
N ALA A 173 8.91 -14.35 7.58
CA ALA A 173 10.27 -14.83 7.65
C ALA A 173 10.49 -15.91 6.59
N LEU A 174 11.48 -15.71 5.73
CA LEU A 174 11.77 -16.59 4.59
C LEU A 174 12.87 -17.60 4.87
N MET A 175 13.58 -17.44 6.00
CA MET A 175 14.75 -18.22 6.35
C MET A 175 14.57 -18.88 7.72
N GLU A 176 15.13 -20.07 7.85
CA GLU A 176 15.19 -20.85 9.08
C GLU A 176 16.61 -21.42 9.26
N HIS A 177 16.94 -21.78 10.50
CA HIS A 177 18.21 -22.44 10.82
C HIS A 177 17.97 -23.40 11.98
N GLU A 178 18.40 -24.65 11.88
CA GLU A 178 18.08 -25.71 12.85
C GLU A 178 18.50 -25.36 14.30
N SER A 179 19.61 -24.64 14.46
CA SER A 179 20.09 -24.18 15.76
C SER A 179 19.32 -22.98 16.35
N LEU A 180 18.31 -22.44 15.64
CA LEU A 180 17.50 -21.30 16.09
C LEU A 180 16.02 -21.71 16.15
N GLY A 181 15.36 -21.38 17.27
CA GLY A 181 13.91 -21.58 17.41
C GLY A 181 13.05 -20.50 16.74
N VAL A 182 13.66 -19.58 15.98
CA VAL A 182 12.99 -18.43 15.35
C VAL A 182 13.43 -18.28 13.90
N ASN A 183 12.45 -18.04 13.02
CA ASN A 183 12.69 -17.74 11.62
C ASN A 183 13.11 -16.27 11.44
N PHE A 184 13.82 -15.96 10.36
CA PHE A 184 14.35 -14.62 10.06
C PHE A 184 14.31 -14.31 8.56
N GLY A 185 14.75 -13.10 8.18
CA GLY A 185 14.76 -12.64 6.79
C GLY A 185 13.35 -12.35 6.28
N SER A 186 12.79 -11.22 6.71
CA SER A 186 11.46 -10.77 6.29
C SER A 186 11.40 -10.49 4.79
N GLY A 187 10.24 -10.77 4.19
CA GLY A 187 10.00 -10.59 2.76
C GLY A 187 8.91 -9.57 2.44
N SER A 188 8.03 -9.28 3.39
CA SER A 188 6.78 -8.57 3.10
C SER A 188 6.97 -7.16 2.55
N THR A 189 7.98 -6.41 3.00
CA THR A 189 8.25 -5.08 2.44
C THR A 189 8.73 -5.16 1.00
N VAL A 190 9.69 -6.05 0.68
CA VAL A 190 10.21 -6.20 -0.69
C VAL A 190 9.10 -6.60 -1.65
N ILE A 191 8.30 -7.58 -1.24
CA ILE A 191 7.19 -8.10 -2.04
C ILE A 191 6.05 -7.07 -2.15
N GLY A 192 5.67 -6.43 -1.05
CA GLY A 192 4.65 -5.39 -1.03
C GLY A 192 5.02 -4.20 -1.91
N THR A 193 6.27 -3.74 -1.86
CA THR A 193 6.83 -2.71 -2.74
C THR A 193 6.77 -3.15 -4.21
N ALA A 194 7.13 -4.39 -4.53
CA ALA A 194 7.05 -4.90 -5.90
C ALA A 194 5.60 -4.93 -6.42
N ILE A 195 4.64 -5.36 -5.58
CA ILE A 195 3.21 -5.35 -5.91
C ILE A 195 2.73 -3.94 -6.23
N VAL A 196 2.93 -2.98 -5.32
CA VAL A 196 2.39 -1.63 -5.51
C VAL A 196 3.06 -0.89 -6.66
N ASN A 197 4.37 -1.08 -6.87
CA ASN A 197 5.06 -0.55 -8.04
C ASN A 197 4.55 -1.19 -9.34
N GLY A 198 4.31 -2.50 -9.35
CA GLY A 198 3.72 -3.21 -10.50
C GLY A 198 2.36 -2.65 -10.90
N ILE A 199 1.48 -2.38 -9.91
CA ILE A 199 0.18 -1.73 -10.14
C ILE A 199 0.37 -0.35 -10.78
N MET A 200 1.30 0.48 -10.27
CA MET A 200 1.55 1.81 -10.83
C MET A 200 2.10 1.76 -12.25
N VAL A 201 3.03 0.85 -12.53
CA VAL A 201 3.59 0.64 -13.88
C VAL A 201 2.50 0.27 -14.88
N GLU A 202 1.63 -0.67 -14.51
CA GLU A 202 0.55 -1.11 -15.38
C GLU A 202 -0.53 -0.01 -15.54
N ALA A 203 -0.82 0.75 -14.48
CA ALA A 203 -1.75 1.88 -14.55
C ALA A 203 -1.23 2.99 -15.50
N ILE A 204 0.08 3.26 -15.48
CA ILE A 204 0.74 4.18 -16.41
C ILE A 204 0.57 3.69 -17.85
N ARG A 205 0.82 2.40 -18.11
CA ARG A 205 0.61 1.78 -19.44
C ARG A 205 -0.82 1.99 -19.93
N ILE A 206 -1.81 1.70 -19.09
CA ILE A 206 -3.24 1.87 -19.41
C ILE A 206 -3.58 3.34 -19.72
N MET A 207 -3.06 4.29 -18.93
CA MET A 207 -3.27 5.72 -19.19
C MET A 207 -2.72 6.15 -20.55
N ILE A 208 -1.51 5.70 -20.89
CA ILE A 208 -0.88 5.98 -22.19
C ILE A 208 -1.72 5.42 -23.34
N GLU A 209 -2.18 4.17 -23.24
CA GLU A 209 -3.03 3.53 -24.25
C GLU A 209 -4.40 4.22 -24.40
N ASN A 210 -4.87 4.86 -23.34
CA ASN A 210 -6.06 5.70 -23.36
C ASN A 210 -5.79 7.13 -23.88
N ASN A 211 -4.60 7.42 -24.43
CA ASN A 211 -4.17 8.75 -24.87
C ASN A 211 -4.22 9.82 -23.76
N PHE A 212 -3.99 9.41 -22.51
CA PHE A 212 -3.91 10.29 -21.35
C PHE A 212 -2.44 10.43 -20.92
N GLU A 213 -1.98 11.66 -20.72
CA GLU A 213 -0.62 11.94 -20.24
C GLU A 213 -0.51 11.68 -18.73
N PRO A 214 0.24 10.66 -18.28
CA PRO A 214 0.31 10.33 -16.86
C PRO A 214 1.08 11.41 -16.08
N PRO A 215 0.57 11.88 -14.93
CA PRO A 215 1.26 12.87 -14.09
C PRO A 215 2.42 12.20 -13.34
N ILE A 216 3.61 12.18 -13.93
CA ILE A 216 4.80 11.52 -13.39
C ILE A 216 5.85 12.56 -12.99
N PHE A 217 6.48 12.39 -11.83
CA PHE A 217 7.64 13.19 -11.44
C PHE A 217 8.86 12.90 -12.30
N LYS A 218 9.51 13.94 -12.80
CA LYS A 218 10.85 13.87 -13.38
C LYS A 218 11.89 13.82 -12.26
N SER A 219 13.01 13.15 -12.51
CA SER A 219 14.17 13.19 -11.62
C SER A 219 14.67 14.63 -11.51
N GLY A 220 14.94 15.11 -10.29
CA GLY A 220 15.43 16.48 -10.06
C GLY A 220 16.77 16.79 -10.75
N ASN A 221 17.50 15.75 -11.18
CA ASN A 221 18.75 15.88 -11.92
C ASN A 221 18.56 16.01 -13.45
N ALA A 222 17.32 15.99 -13.95
CA ALA A 222 17.02 16.12 -15.38
C ALA A 222 16.69 17.57 -15.74
N ASP A 223 17.10 18.00 -16.94
CA ASP A 223 16.76 19.32 -17.47
C ASP A 223 15.24 19.51 -17.55
N GLY A 224 14.76 20.67 -17.09
CA GLY A 224 13.33 21.00 -17.07
C GLY A 224 12.50 20.23 -16.04
N ALA A 225 13.12 19.46 -15.13
CA ALA A 225 12.39 18.73 -14.09
C ALA A 225 11.74 19.65 -13.06
N GLU A 226 12.37 20.78 -12.72
CA GLU A 226 11.86 21.69 -11.69
C GLU A 226 10.50 22.28 -12.07
N GLU A 227 10.38 22.87 -13.26
CA GLU A 227 9.13 23.47 -13.74
C GLU A 227 8.02 22.43 -13.89
N HIS A 228 8.31 21.31 -14.55
CA HIS A 228 7.39 20.18 -14.72
C HIS A 228 6.85 19.68 -13.37
N ASN A 229 7.75 19.40 -12.41
CA ASN A 229 7.36 18.91 -11.10
C ASN A 229 6.57 19.95 -10.31
N ARG A 230 6.94 21.24 -10.42
CA ARG A 230 6.24 22.35 -9.76
C ARG A 230 4.80 22.49 -10.25
N ASP A 231 4.55 22.34 -11.56
CA ASP A 231 3.21 22.43 -12.12
C ASP A 231 2.33 21.28 -11.65
N LEU A 232 2.86 20.06 -11.61
CA LEU A 232 2.15 18.91 -11.05
C LEU A 232 1.90 19.06 -9.54
N ILE A 233 2.88 19.54 -8.76
CA ILE A 233 2.69 19.84 -7.34
C ILE A 233 1.56 20.86 -7.16
N ASN A 234 1.56 21.94 -7.94
CA ASN A 234 0.52 22.97 -7.88
C ASN A 234 -0.87 22.40 -8.20
N LYS A 235 -0.96 21.45 -9.15
CA LYS A 235 -2.22 20.76 -9.48
C LYS A 235 -2.76 19.95 -8.29
N TYR A 236 -1.91 19.22 -7.57
CA TYR A 236 -2.36 18.23 -6.58
C TYR A 236 -2.27 18.65 -5.11
N LYS A 237 -1.49 19.68 -4.75
CA LYS A 237 -1.26 20.07 -3.34
C LYS A 237 -2.53 20.36 -2.53
N GLY A 238 -3.59 20.87 -3.16
CA GLY A 238 -4.88 21.11 -2.49
C GLY A 238 -5.63 19.83 -2.05
N ARG A 239 -5.24 18.67 -2.58
CA ARG A 239 -5.76 17.33 -2.21
C ARG A 239 -4.72 16.48 -1.47
N ILE A 240 -3.44 16.84 -1.54
CA ILE A 240 -2.30 16.10 -0.96
C ILE A 240 -1.51 17.07 -0.07
N PRO A 241 -1.85 17.15 1.24
CA PRO A 241 -1.26 18.14 2.15
C PRO A 241 0.27 18.07 2.23
N MET A 242 0.87 16.89 2.06
CA MET A 242 2.32 16.73 2.11
C MET A 242 3.07 17.28 0.87
N LEU A 243 2.36 17.82 -0.12
CA LEU A 243 2.97 18.58 -1.21
C LEU A 243 3.00 20.10 -0.93
N GLU A 244 2.40 20.54 0.18
CA GLU A 244 2.47 21.93 0.64
C GLU A 244 3.83 22.19 1.33
N LYS A 245 4.26 23.46 1.30
CA LYS A 245 5.51 23.90 1.91
C LYS A 245 5.34 24.21 3.40
#